data_AF-A0A8T3PSI0-F1
#
_entry.id   AF-A0A8T3PSI0-F1
#
_cell.length_a   1.000
_cell.length_b   1.000
_cell.length_c   1.000
_cell.angle_alpha   90.00
_cell.angle_beta   90.00
_cell.angle_gamma   90.00
#
_symmetry.space_group_name_H-M   'P 1'
#
loop_
_entity.id
_entity.type
_entity.pdbx_description
1 polymer ?
#
loop_
_entity_poly.entity_id
_entity_poly.type
_entity_poly.pdbx_seq_one_letter_code
_entity_poly.pdbx_strand_id
1 'polypeptide(L)'
;VGEHPGVFYFTLGQRAGLRIGGVAGAAESAWYVVAKDLDNDVLVVAQGHEHPLLMSRALTATELSWVGGTAPALSFACRAKTRYRQPDQACAIVALEADRAQVVFEEPQRAVTPGQAVVFYQGEECLGGGTIASTQRLAPSAPSRVGPGHSSSRAVRMVRMIVARSPPTS
;
A
#
# COMPACT_ATOMS: atom_id res chain seq x y z
N VAL A 1 10.39 -2.26 -19.74
CA VAL A 1 9.81 -0.95 -19.32
C VAL A 1 10.89 -0.08 -18.72
N GLY A 2 11.82 -0.67 -17.97
CA GLY A 2 13.07 -0.05 -17.59
C GLY A 2 13.86 -1.03 -16.72
N GLU A 3 14.95 -0.51 -16.16
CA GLU A 3 15.76 -1.20 -15.16
C GLU A 3 15.88 -0.34 -13.90
N HIS A 4 16.12 -0.98 -12.75
CA HIS A 4 16.32 -0.30 -11.47
C HIS A 4 17.59 -0.75 -10.75
N PRO A 5 18.16 0.08 -9.85
CA PRO A 5 19.36 -0.27 -9.07
C PRO A 5 19.11 -1.33 -7.97
N GLY A 6 17.86 -1.73 -7.74
CA GLY A 6 17.45 -2.75 -6.77
C GLY A 6 16.13 -2.38 -6.09
N VAL A 7 15.28 -3.35 -5.77
CA VAL A 7 13.94 -3.08 -5.20
C VAL A 7 13.97 -2.33 -3.87
N PHE A 8 15.02 -2.48 -3.07
CA PHE A 8 15.16 -1.84 -1.75
C PHE A 8 15.18 -0.31 -1.80
N TYR A 9 15.62 0.28 -2.91
CA TYR A 9 15.65 1.73 -3.10
C TYR A 9 14.27 2.36 -3.37
N PHE A 10 13.21 1.55 -3.43
CA PHE A 10 11.87 2.00 -3.77
C PHE A 10 10.88 1.73 -2.63
N THR A 11 9.95 2.68 -2.47
CA THR A 11 8.85 2.60 -1.51
C THR A 11 7.51 2.49 -2.24
N LEU A 12 6.55 1.74 -1.70
CA LEU A 12 5.20 1.69 -2.25
C LEU A 12 4.59 3.10 -2.36
N GLY A 13 3.95 3.37 -3.49
CA GLY A 13 3.36 4.66 -3.83
C GLY A 13 4.36 5.72 -4.32
N GLN A 14 5.65 5.38 -4.49
CA GLN A 14 6.67 6.29 -5.04
C GLN A 14 6.42 6.60 -6.52
N ARG A 15 6.52 7.89 -6.88
CA ARG A 15 6.44 8.40 -8.26
C ARG A 15 7.80 8.73 -8.86
N ALA A 16 8.64 9.45 -8.10
CA ALA A 16 9.91 9.97 -8.58
C ALA A 16 10.95 8.86 -8.76
N GLY A 17 11.92 9.08 -9.65
CA GLY A 17 13.06 8.17 -9.84
C GLY A 17 12.78 6.93 -10.68
N LEU A 18 11.54 6.71 -11.15
CA LEU A 18 11.20 5.56 -11.99
C LEU A 18 11.74 5.67 -13.44
N ARG A 19 12.06 6.88 -13.91
CA ARG A 19 12.57 7.16 -15.27
C ARG A 19 11.73 6.53 -16.40
N ILE A 20 10.43 6.37 -16.18
CA ILE A 20 9.48 5.90 -17.19
C ILE A 20 8.87 7.12 -17.87
N GLY A 21 9.36 7.44 -19.07
CA GLY A 21 8.80 8.49 -19.93
C GLY A 21 8.00 7.89 -21.10
N GLY A 22 6.96 8.61 -21.53
CA GLY A 22 6.26 8.45 -22.82
C GLY A 22 6.21 7.03 -23.38
N VAL A 23 5.30 6.20 -22.87
CA VAL A 23 5.12 4.83 -23.36
C VAL A 23 3.98 4.81 -24.38
N ALA A 24 4.26 4.38 -25.62
CA ALA A 24 3.24 4.23 -26.65
C ALA A 24 2.07 3.34 -26.16
N GLY A 25 0.85 3.87 -26.23
CA GLY A 25 -0.37 3.20 -25.76
C GLY A 25 -0.67 3.33 -24.27
N ALA A 26 0.13 4.08 -23.50
CA ALA A 26 -0.16 4.41 -22.10
C ALA A 26 -0.76 5.82 -21.97
N ALA A 27 -1.57 6.06 -20.93
CA ALA A 27 -2.11 7.39 -20.65
C ALA A 27 -0.99 8.35 -20.22
N GLU A 28 -1.19 9.68 -20.31
CA GLU A 28 -0.22 10.69 -19.81
C GLU A 28 -0.22 10.83 -18.27
N SER A 29 -0.62 9.77 -17.56
CA SER A 29 -0.66 9.76 -16.11
C SER A 29 0.67 9.29 -15.49
N ALA A 30 0.98 9.81 -14.31
CA ALA A 30 2.19 9.45 -13.58
C ALA A 30 2.19 7.96 -13.18
N TRP A 31 3.39 7.37 -13.22
CA TRP A 31 3.66 6.02 -12.76
C TRP A 31 3.95 5.99 -11.26
N TYR A 32 3.49 4.95 -10.59
CA TYR A 32 3.70 4.72 -9.17
C TYR A 32 4.14 3.27 -8.92
N VAL A 33 5.02 3.06 -7.94
CA VAL A 33 5.36 1.72 -7.43
C VAL A 33 4.16 1.12 -6.70
N VAL A 34 3.63 -0.01 -7.18
CA VAL A 34 2.44 -0.66 -6.60
C VAL A 34 2.72 -2.03 -5.98
N ALA A 35 3.85 -2.66 -6.31
CA ALA A 35 4.33 -3.86 -5.64
C ALA A 35 5.86 -3.98 -5.77
N LYS A 36 6.44 -4.76 -4.86
CA LYS A 36 7.83 -5.19 -4.88
C LYS A 36 7.84 -6.70 -4.76
N ASP A 37 8.53 -7.36 -5.68
CA ASP A 37 8.81 -8.78 -5.65
C ASP A 37 10.31 -8.91 -5.35
N LEU A 38 10.60 -9.26 -4.10
CA LEU A 38 11.96 -9.32 -3.57
C LEU A 38 12.71 -10.55 -4.08
N ASP A 39 12.00 -11.65 -4.33
CA ASP A 39 12.58 -12.92 -4.74
C ASP A 39 13.06 -12.86 -6.19
N ASN A 40 12.33 -12.13 -7.04
CA ASN A 40 12.67 -11.96 -8.46
C ASN A 40 13.36 -10.62 -8.77
N ASP A 41 13.60 -9.77 -7.76
CA ASP A 41 14.10 -8.38 -7.90
C ASP A 41 13.31 -7.58 -8.96
N VAL A 42 11.98 -7.67 -8.86
CA VAL A 42 11.02 -7.01 -9.76
C VAL A 42 10.25 -5.90 -9.04
N LEU A 43 10.24 -4.73 -9.65
CA LEU A 43 9.40 -3.60 -9.24
C LEU A 43 8.16 -3.51 -10.14
N VAL A 44 6.98 -3.64 -9.54
CA VAL A 44 5.71 -3.48 -10.26
C VAL A 44 5.25 -2.04 -10.15
N VAL A 45 4.94 -1.44 -11.29
CA VAL A 45 4.47 -0.06 -11.40
C VAL A 45 3.14 0.02 -12.12
N ALA A 46 2.30 0.96 -11.73
CA ALA A 46 1.03 1.22 -12.40
C ALA A 46 0.75 2.71 -12.50
N GLN A 47 -0.13 3.06 -13.43
CA GLN A 47 -0.55 4.43 -13.66
C GLN A 47 -1.70 4.87 -12.75
N GLY A 48 -1.64 6.12 -12.31
CA GLY A 48 -2.71 6.76 -11.54
C GLY A 48 -2.48 6.74 -10.04
N HIS A 49 -2.73 7.89 -9.41
CA HIS A 49 -2.49 8.09 -7.97
C HIS A 49 -3.32 7.13 -7.12
N GLU A 50 -4.55 6.86 -7.53
CA GLU A 50 -5.52 6.04 -6.81
C GLU A 50 -5.63 4.62 -7.39
N HIS A 51 -4.54 4.06 -7.92
CA HIS A 51 -4.56 2.70 -8.47
C HIS A 51 -5.04 1.68 -7.42
N PRO A 52 -5.97 0.74 -7.73
CA PRO A 52 -6.49 -0.21 -6.74
C PRO A 52 -5.39 -1.04 -6.06
N LEU A 53 -4.33 -1.39 -6.80
CA LEU A 53 -3.15 -2.09 -6.24
C LEU A 53 -2.37 -1.27 -5.19
N LEU A 54 -2.58 0.04 -5.09
CA LEU A 54 -2.04 0.88 -4.03
C LEU A 54 -2.94 0.89 -2.78
N MET A 55 -4.18 0.40 -2.87
CA MET A 55 -5.16 0.52 -1.81
C MET A 55 -5.21 -0.75 -0.97
N SER A 56 -5.10 -0.59 0.35
CA SER A 56 -5.16 -1.68 1.32
C SER A 56 -6.35 -1.50 2.25
N ARG A 57 -7.18 -2.53 2.41
CA ARG A 57 -8.35 -2.47 3.30
C ARG A 57 -8.03 -2.94 4.72
N ALA A 58 -6.96 -3.72 4.88
CA ALA A 58 -6.52 -4.17 6.19
C ALA A 58 -5.00 -4.29 6.23
N LEU A 59 -4.45 -4.31 7.45
CA LEU A 59 -3.07 -4.64 7.74
C LEU A 59 -2.97 -5.58 8.94
N THR A 60 -1.84 -6.27 9.01
CA THR A 60 -1.41 -6.96 10.23
C THR A 60 -0.25 -6.18 10.82
N ALA A 61 -0.38 -5.79 12.09
CA ALA A 61 0.69 -5.17 12.86
C ALA A 61 1.31 -6.21 13.81
N THR A 62 2.61 -6.16 13.97
CA THR A 62 3.39 -6.96 14.92
C THR A 62 4.20 -6.05 15.85
N GLU A 63 4.92 -6.61 16.82
CA GLU A 63 5.77 -5.85 17.75
C GLU A 63 4.95 -4.76 18.47
N LEU A 64 3.74 -5.11 18.90
CA LEU A 64 2.82 -4.17 19.52
C LEU A 64 3.39 -3.62 20.83
N SER A 65 3.29 -2.30 20.99
CA SER A 65 3.62 -1.58 22.20
C SER A 65 2.50 -0.63 22.56
N TRP A 66 1.99 -0.75 23.79
CA TRP A 66 0.86 0.02 24.30
C TRP A 66 1.35 1.03 25.34
N VAL A 67 0.91 2.29 25.22
CA VAL A 67 1.29 3.37 26.14
C VAL A 67 0.77 3.06 27.56
N GLY A 68 -0.45 2.52 27.67
CA GLY A 68 -1.03 2.07 28.94
C GLY A 68 -0.51 0.72 29.42
N GLY A 69 0.51 0.14 28.79
CA GLY A 69 1.06 -1.19 29.10
C GLY A 69 0.20 -2.38 28.63
N THR A 70 -1.09 -2.17 28.39
CA THR A 70 -2.02 -3.19 27.85
C THR A 70 -2.94 -2.56 26.81
N ALA A 71 -3.50 -3.41 25.94
CA ALA A 71 -4.50 -2.97 24.99
C ALA A 71 -5.84 -2.68 25.68
N PRO A 72 -6.62 -1.69 25.21
CA PRO A 72 -7.93 -1.36 25.80
C PRO A 72 -8.94 -2.51 25.78
N ALA A 73 -8.93 -3.31 24.71
CA ALA A 73 -9.78 -4.48 24.53
C ALA A 73 -9.20 -5.42 23.45
N LEU A 74 -9.73 -6.63 23.33
CA LEU A 74 -9.36 -7.57 22.27
C LEU A 74 -9.86 -7.16 20.88
N SER A 75 -10.87 -6.29 20.84
CA SER A 75 -11.40 -5.67 19.62
C SER A 75 -12.00 -4.31 19.93
N PHE A 76 -11.68 -3.28 19.15
CA PHE A 76 -12.20 -1.93 19.36
C PHE A 76 -12.01 -1.04 18.12
N ALA A 77 -12.91 -0.06 17.96
CA ALA A 77 -12.76 0.99 16.97
C ALA A 77 -11.77 2.05 17.47
N CYS A 78 -10.92 2.54 16.57
CA CYS A 78 -9.93 3.58 16.87
C CYS A 78 -9.52 4.31 15.57
N ARG A 79 -8.54 5.20 15.66
CA ARG A 79 -7.94 5.84 14.49
C ARG A 79 -6.49 5.41 14.35
N ALA A 80 -6.01 5.22 13.13
CA ALA A 80 -4.64 4.78 12.87
C ALA A 80 -3.89 5.71 11.91
N LYS A 81 -2.60 5.91 12.17
CA LYS A 81 -1.66 6.54 11.22
C LYS A 81 -0.70 5.48 10.71
N THR A 82 -0.60 5.32 9.39
CA THR A 82 0.39 4.42 8.75
C THR A 82 1.59 5.18 8.18
N ARG A 83 1.54 6.51 8.22
CA ARG A 83 2.62 7.43 7.82
C ARG A 83 2.59 8.67 8.70
N TYR A 84 3.77 9.19 9.05
CA TYR A 84 3.92 10.30 10.01
C TYR A 84 3.08 11.56 9.69
N ARG A 85 3.02 11.97 8.42
CA ARG A 85 2.29 13.18 7.98
C ARG A 85 0.87 12.89 7.46
N GLN A 86 0.37 11.67 7.61
CA GLN A 86 -1.00 11.34 7.20
C GLN A 86 -1.98 11.79 8.30
N PRO A 87 -3.15 12.32 7.92
CA PRO A 87 -4.29 12.36 8.84
C PRO A 87 -4.56 10.96 9.39
N ASP A 88 -5.02 10.89 10.63
CA ASP A 88 -5.46 9.64 11.21
C ASP A 88 -6.69 9.09 10.45
N GLN A 89 -6.78 7.76 10.39
CA GLN A 89 -7.75 7.06 9.54
C GLN A 89 -8.64 6.20 10.42
N ALA A 90 -9.95 6.25 10.22
CA ALA A 90 -10.89 5.43 10.97
C ALA A 90 -10.66 3.95 10.68
N CYS A 91 -10.58 3.14 11.73
CA CYS A 91 -10.31 1.72 11.65
C CYS A 91 -10.81 0.96 12.89
N ALA A 92 -10.76 -0.36 12.82
CA ALA A 92 -10.98 -1.23 13.96
C ALA A 92 -9.85 -2.25 14.07
N ILE A 93 -9.41 -2.49 15.30
CA ILE A 93 -8.69 -3.72 15.64
C ILE A 93 -9.76 -4.79 15.83
N VAL A 94 -9.75 -5.82 14.98
CA VAL A 94 -10.76 -6.88 14.94
C VAL A 94 -10.30 -8.18 15.59
N ALA A 95 -8.99 -8.36 15.71
CA ALA A 95 -8.37 -9.47 16.42
C ALA A 95 -7.06 -8.98 17.03
N LEU A 96 -6.83 -9.33 18.28
CA LEU A 96 -5.63 -8.99 19.03
C LEU A 96 -5.09 -10.25 19.71
N GLU A 97 -3.81 -10.51 19.48
CA GLU A 97 -2.99 -11.51 20.15
C GLU A 97 -1.84 -10.79 20.87
N ALA A 98 -0.99 -11.54 21.58
CA ALA A 98 0.04 -10.99 22.46
C ALA A 98 0.94 -9.94 21.79
N ASP A 99 1.35 -10.17 20.54
CA ASP A 99 2.26 -9.31 19.79
C ASP A 99 1.71 -8.89 18.42
N ARG A 100 0.46 -9.23 18.11
CA ARG A 100 -0.12 -9.10 16.77
C ARG A 100 -1.53 -8.52 16.79
N ALA A 101 -1.82 -7.59 15.89
CA ALA A 101 -3.15 -7.03 15.71
C ALA A 101 -3.58 -7.09 14.24
N GLN A 102 -4.82 -7.51 14.01
CA GLN A 102 -5.48 -7.36 12.72
C GLN A 102 -6.28 -6.05 12.71
N VAL A 103 -5.92 -5.15 11.78
CA VAL A 103 -6.50 -3.82 11.67
C VAL A 103 -7.27 -3.73 10.35
N VAL A 104 -8.53 -3.33 10.40
CA VAL A 104 -9.39 -3.12 9.24
C VAL A 104 -9.75 -1.64 9.17
N PHE A 105 -9.46 -1.01 8.04
CA PHE A 105 -9.83 0.39 7.81
C PHE A 105 -11.27 0.50 7.29
N GLU A 106 -11.96 1.58 7.69
CA GLU A 106 -13.28 1.89 7.13
C GLU A 106 -13.17 2.22 5.64
N GLU A 107 -12.18 3.05 5.29
CA GLU A 107 -11.82 3.38 3.91
C GLU A 107 -10.47 2.78 3.51
N PRO A 108 -10.31 2.26 2.27
CA PRO A 108 -9.04 1.71 1.80
C PRO A 108 -7.90 2.73 1.86
N GLN A 109 -6.77 2.32 2.44
CA GLN A 109 -5.63 3.18 2.69
C GLN A 109 -4.56 3.03 1.63
N ARG A 110 -4.06 4.17 1.15
CA ARG A 110 -3.08 4.23 0.08
C ARG A 110 -1.67 3.90 0.59
N ALA A 111 -1.01 2.99 -0.12
CA ALA A 111 0.40 2.67 -0.01
C ALA A 111 0.85 2.37 1.44
N VAL A 112 0.01 1.64 2.18
CA VAL A 112 0.39 1.01 3.44
C VAL A 112 1.56 0.06 3.16
N THR A 113 2.69 0.25 3.85
CA THR A 113 3.96 -0.38 3.49
C THR A 113 4.48 -1.23 4.65
N PRO A 114 4.73 -2.54 4.43
CA PRO A 114 5.39 -3.37 5.42
C PRO A 114 6.75 -2.81 5.87
N GLY A 115 7.07 -2.97 7.15
CA GLY A 115 8.26 -2.41 7.80
C GLY A 115 8.10 -0.95 8.27
N GLN A 116 6.99 -0.28 7.95
CA GLN A 116 6.67 1.03 8.54
C GLN A 116 5.86 0.86 9.82
N ALA A 117 5.85 1.88 10.67
CA ALA A 117 5.05 1.90 11.88
C ALA A 117 3.57 2.18 11.59
N VAL A 118 2.69 1.56 12.36
CA VAL A 118 1.30 1.98 12.55
C VAL A 118 1.12 2.47 13.99
N VAL A 119 0.41 3.59 14.17
CA VAL A 119 0.14 4.18 15.48
C VAL A 119 -1.36 4.33 15.66
N PHE A 120 -1.88 3.90 16.81
CA PHE A 120 -3.30 3.87 17.17
C PHE A 120 -3.66 5.02 18.12
N TYR A 121 -4.82 5.62 17.90
CA TYR A 121 -5.33 6.76 18.64
C TYR A 121 -6.80 6.59 19.02
N GLN A 122 -7.16 7.13 20.18
CA GLN A 122 -8.54 7.34 20.62
C GLN A 122 -8.76 8.83 20.87
N GLY A 123 -9.38 9.53 19.92
CA GLY A 123 -9.40 11.00 19.95
C GLY A 123 -7.96 11.54 19.88
N GLU A 124 -7.55 12.31 20.89
CA GLU A 124 -6.19 12.85 20.99
C GLU A 124 -5.20 11.92 21.72
N GLU A 125 -5.70 10.86 22.36
CA GLU A 125 -4.88 9.92 23.12
C GLU A 125 -4.16 8.95 22.20
N CYS A 126 -2.84 8.82 22.36
CA CYS A 126 -2.04 7.79 21.71
C CYS A 126 -2.15 6.49 22.51
N LEU A 127 -2.75 5.46 21.92
CA LEU A 127 -2.91 4.16 22.57
C LEU A 127 -1.62 3.34 22.51
N GLY A 128 -0.88 3.46 21.41
CA GLY A 128 0.26 2.61 21.11
C GLY A 128 0.49 2.44 19.62
N GLY A 129 1.23 1.41 19.24
CA GLY A 129 1.52 1.11 17.84
C GLY A 129 2.31 -0.18 17.66
N GLY A 130 2.75 -0.42 16.43
CA GLY A 130 3.59 -1.55 16.08
C GLY A 130 4.14 -1.43 14.67
N THR A 131 4.79 -2.49 14.21
CA THR A 131 5.38 -2.58 12.87
C THR A 131 4.37 -3.26 11.92
N ILE A 132 4.13 -2.66 10.77
CA ILE A 132 3.26 -3.24 9.74
C ILE A 132 3.98 -4.47 9.15
N ALA A 133 3.48 -5.67 9.39
CA ALA A 133 4.05 -6.91 8.88
C ALA A 133 3.52 -7.24 7.48
N SER A 134 2.21 -7.06 7.25
CA SER A 134 1.57 -7.38 5.98
C SER A 134 0.34 -6.51 5.73
N THR A 135 -0.11 -6.45 4.47
CA THR A 135 -1.29 -5.71 4.05
C THR A 135 -2.20 -6.55 3.18
N GLN A 136 -3.51 -6.34 3.30
CA GLN A 136 -4.51 -6.92 2.42
C GLN A 136 -4.94 -5.85 1.41
N ARG A 137 -4.42 -5.99 0.18
CA ARG A 137 -4.78 -5.11 -0.93
C ARG A 137 -6.21 -5.36 -1.37
N LEU A 138 -6.87 -4.33 -1.91
CA LEU A 138 -8.09 -4.53 -2.68
C LEU A 138 -7.74 -5.43 -3.87
N ALA A 139 -8.41 -6.57 -3.97
CA ALA A 139 -8.35 -7.37 -5.19
C ALA A 139 -8.77 -6.46 -6.36
N PRO A 140 -8.11 -6.53 -7.54
CA PRO A 140 -8.62 -5.86 -8.70
C PRO A 140 -10.03 -6.39 -8.95
N SER A 141 -11.05 -5.53 -8.81
CA SER A 141 -12.38 -5.89 -9.25
C SER A 141 -12.29 -6.18 -10.75
N ALA A 142 -12.62 -7.41 -11.14
CA ALA A 142 -12.76 -7.75 -12.55
C ALA A 142 -13.70 -6.71 -13.18
N PRO A 143 -13.41 -6.19 -14.38
CA PRO A 143 -14.28 -5.22 -15.02
C PRO A 143 -15.67 -5.83 -15.14
N SER A 144 -16.65 -5.24 -14.44
CA SER A 144 -18.05 -5.58 -14.65
C SER A 144 -18.35 -5.47 -16.14
N ARG A 145 -18.93 -6.53 -16.71
CA ARG A 145 -19.47 -6.50 -18.07
C ARG A 145 -20.66 -5.54 -18.06
N VAL A 146 -20.40 -4.26 -18.36
CA VAL A 146 -21.44 -3.29 -18.65
C VAL A 146 -21.90 -3.57 -20.08
N GLY A 147 -23.22 -3.77 -20.26
CA GLY A 147 -23.86 -3.94 -21.56
C GLY A 147 -23.64 -2.73 -22.48
N PRO A 148 -23.97 -2.85 -23.77
CA PRO A 148 -23.60 -1.85 -24.77
C PRO A 148 -24.42 -0.59 -24.56
N GLY A 149 -23.79 0.49 -24.10
CA GLY A 149 -24.45 1.77 -23.95
C GLY A 149 -23.53 2.86 -23.41
N HIS A 150 -23.11 3.73 -24.33
CA HIS A 150 -22.48 5.04 -24.12
C HIS A 150 -20.96 5.08 -23.82
N SER A 151 -20.28 5.76 -24.73
CA SER A 151 -18.84 6.05 -24.77
C SER A 151 -18.42 6.91 -23.57
N SER A 152 -17.91 6.25 -22.52
CA SER A 152 -16.96 6.85 -21.59
C SER A 152 -15.59 6.26 -21.89
N SER A 153 -14.59 7.12 -22.14
CA SER A 153 -13.20 6.72 -22.31
C SER A 153 -12.75 5.94 -21.09
N ARG A 154 -12.76 4.61 -21.19
CA ARG A 154 -12.33 3.71 -20.14
C ARG A 154 -10.81 3.80 -20.11
N ALA A 155 -10.26 4.70 -19.30
CA ALA A 155 -8.83 4.78 -19.07
C ALA A 155 -8.34 3.41 -18.58
N VAL A 156 -7.71 2.65 -19.47
CA VAL A 156 -7.11 1.36 -19.15
C VAL A 156 -5.96 1.66 -18.20
N ARG A 157 -6.11 1.31 -16.92
CA ARG A 157 -5.05 1.46 -15.92
C ARG A 157 -3.96 0.43 -16.24
N MET A 158 -2.83 0.90 -16.76
CA MET A 158 -1.74 0.04 -17.21
C MET A 158 -0.86 -0.38 -16.02
N VAL A 159 -0.55 -1.68 -15.93
CA VAL A 159 0.41 -2.26 -14.98
C VAL A 159 1.61 -2.78 -15.74
N ARG A 160 2.81 -2.54 -15.23
CA ARG A 160 4.08 -2.88 -15.87
C ARG A 160 5.12 -3.34 -14.83
N MET A 161 6.12 -4.10 -15.29
CA MET A 161 7.24 -4.56 -14.46
C MET A 161 8.55 -3.91 -14.91
N ILE A 162 9.39 -3.58 -13.94
CA ILE A 162 10.77 -3.11 -14.10
C ILE A 162 11.65 -4.14 -13.39
N VAL A 163 12.74 -4.55 -14.02
CA VAL A 163 13.67 -5.56 -13.49
C VAL A 163 14.94 -4.90 -12.97
N ALA A 164 15.71 -5.60 -12.16
CA ALA A 164 17.02 -5.15 -11.74
C ALA A 164 18.02 -5.02 -12.90
N ARG A 165 19.01 -4.12 -12.75
CA ARG A 165 20.16 -4.10 -13.65
C ARG A 165 20.96 -5.37 -13.46
N SER A 166 21.31 -6.03 -14.57
CA SER A 166 22.31 -7.08 -14.52
C SER A 166 23.66 -6.49 -14.10
N PRO A 167 24.43 -7.15 -13.21
CA PRO A 167 25.79 -6.71 -12.93
C PRO A 167 26.61 -6.72 -14.22
N PRO A 168 27.55 -5.76 -14.42
CA PRO A 168 28.41 -5.78 -15.59
C PRO A 168 29.20 -7.10 -15.59
N THR A 169 29.02 -7.90 -16.64
CA THR A 169 29.84 -9.08 -16.88
C THR A 169 31.28 -8.61 -17.05
N SER A 170 32.17 -9.06 -16.16
CA SER A 170 33.61 -8.85 -16.25
C SER A 170 34.22 -9.64 -17.39
#